data_AF-A0A2G9TC34-F1
#
_entry.id   AF-A0A2G9TC34-F1
#
_cell.length_a   1.000
_cell.length_b   1.000
_cell.length_c   1.000
_cell.angle_alpha   90.00
_cell.angle_beta   90.00
_cell.angle_gamma   90.00
#
_symmetry.space_group_name_H-M   'P 1'
#
loop_
_entity.id
_entity.type
_entity.pdbx_description
1 polymer ?
#
loop_
_entity_poly.entity_id
_entity_poly.type
_entity_poly.pdbx_seq_one_letter_code
_entity_poly.pdbx_strand_id
1 'polypeptide(L)'
;GDKVVFPNGSVDPWKSLGLPVGDPDKNIDAFIIKGGAHCSDMYPASANDKPELTAARARILKSLDSWIQDALKPTGTDRCRSAPKRVHKDQWMKIRLDRKSGVNNG
;
A
#
# COMPACT_ATOMS: atom_id res chain seq x y z
N GLY A 1 17.83 0.63 0.23
CA GLY A 1 16.41 0.35 0.44
C GLY A 1 15.72 1.64 0.79
N ASP A 2 14.44 1.73 0.50
CA ASP A 2 13.53 2.80 0.91
C ASP A 2 12.42 2.21 1.80
N LYS A 3 11.66 3.06 2.50
CA LYS A 3 10.52 2.64 3.34
C LYS A 3 10.94 1.60 4.39
N VAL A 4 11.89 1.97 5.24
CA VAL A 4 12.43 1.10 6.30
C VAL A 4 12.35 1.80 7.65
N VAL A 5 12.03 1.06 8.71
CA VAL A 5 12.13 1.54 10.10
C VAL A 5 13.14 0.68 10.87
N PHE A 6 14.08 1.31 11.57
CA PHE A 6 15.06 0.68 12.47
C PHE A 6 14.76 1.04 13.93
N PRO A 7 13.80 0.36 14.59
CA PRO A 7 13.60 0.49 16.02
C PRO A 7 14.70 -0.25 16.78
N ASN A 8 15.34 0.42 17.73
CA ASN A 8 16.40 -0.17 18.55
C ASN A 8 16.11 0.00 20.03
N GLY A 9 16.21 -1.07 20.82
CA GLY A 9 16.05 -1.02 22.27
C GLY A 9 17.25 -0.36 22.96
N SER A 10 17.03 0.54 23.92
CA SER A 10 18.15 1.20 24.61
C SER A 10 18.95 0.25 25.52
N VAL A 11 18.37 -0.86 25.97
CA VAL A 11 19.08 -1.88 26.79
C VAL A 11 19.48 -3.11 25.98
N ASP A 12 19.16 -3.14 24.69
CA ASP A 12 19.59 -4.20 23.77
C ASP A 12 21.10 -4.09 23.51
N PRO A 13 21.91 -5.14 23.79
CA PRO A 13 23.34 -5.13 23.45
C PRO A 13 23.58 -5.01 21.93
N TRP A 14 22.62 -5.46 21.11
CA TRP A 14 22.73 -5.46 19.66
C TRP A 14 22.41 -4.10 19.01
N LYS A 15 21.89 -3.12 19.76
CA LYS A 15 21.56 -1.78 19.24
C LYS A 15 22.74 -1.09 18.54
N SER A 16 23.96 -1.41 18.96
CA SER A 16 25.21 -0.85 18.41
C SER A 16 25.53 -1.38 17.00
N LEU A 17 24.96 -2.53 16.63
CA LEU A 17 25.06 -3.12 15.30
C LEU A 17 23.95 -2.63 14.35
N GLY A 18 22.92 -1.97 14.90
CA GLY A 18 21.82 -1.40 14.14
C GLY A 18 22.12 0.01 13.62
N LEU A 19 21.11 0.63 13.02
CA LEU A 19 21.17 2.03 12.57
C LEU A 19 20.66 2.98 13.68
N PRO A 20 21.49 3.88 14.24
CA PRO A 20 21.07 4.75 15.34
C PRO A 20 20.30 6.01 14.88
N VAL A 21 20.51 6.45 13.63
CA VAL A 21 19.91 7.67 13.05
C VAL A 21 19.47 7.36 11.62
N GLY A 22 18.24 7.74 11.28
CA GLY A 22 17.64 7.48 9.98
C GLY A 22 18.17 8.39 8.87
N ASP A 23 17.68 8.16 7.65
CA ASP A 23 17.95 8.96 6.45
C ASP A 23 16.60 9.41 5.86
N PRO A 24 16.15 10.65 6.17
CA PRO A 24 14.87 11.18 5.69
C PRO A 24 14.77 11.25 4.17
N ASP A 25 15.87 11.51 3.46
CA ASP A 25 15.89 11.62 2.00
C ASP A 25 15.58 10.26 1.33
N LYS A 26 15.75 9.16 2.06
CA LYS A 26 15.45 7.79 1.61
C LYS A 26 14.22 7.17 2.27
N ASN A 27 13.42 7.94 3.02
CA ASN A 27 12.34 7.40 3.86
C ASN A 27 12.83 6.26 4.78
N ILE A 28 14.01 6.43 5.36
CA ILE A 28 14.55 5.50 6.36
C ILE A 28 14.39 6.16 7.72
N ASP A 29 13.58 5.56 8.57
CA ASP A 29 13.41 6.00 9.94
C ASP A 29 14.25 5.14 10.89
N ALA A 30 14.85 5.75 11.91
CA ALA A 30 15.56 5.02 12.96
C ALA A 30 15.43 5.74 14.30
N PHE A 31 15.24 4.99 15.38
CA PHE A 31 15.07 5.57 16.71
C PHE A 31 15.34 4.58 17.83
N ILE A 32 15.62 5.13 19.01
CA ILE A 32 15.90 4.37 20.23
C ILE A 32 14.66 4.33 21.14
N ILE A 33 14.22 3.14 21.50
CA ILE A 33 13.15 2.88 22.47
C ILE A 33 13.77 2.84 23.87
N LYS A 34 13.58 3.90 24.67
CA LYS A 34 14.15 3.96 26.02
C LYS A 34 13.56 2.85 26.90
N GLY A 35 14.44 2.04 27.49
CA GLY A 35 14.08 0.88 28.29
C GLY A 35 13.57 -0.32 27.49
N GLY A 36 13.59 -0.27 26.16
CA GLY A 36 13.28 -1.41 25.28
C GLY A 36 14.45 -2.39 25.20
N ALA A 37 14.14 -3.68 25.21
CA ALA A 37 15.08 -4.76 25.00
C ALA A 37 15.07 -5.21 23.52
N HIS A 38 15.80 -6.29 23.23
CA HIS A 38 15.90 -6.83 21.87
C HIS A 38 14.51 -7.08 21.27
N CYS A 39 14.26 -6.44 20.13
CA CYS A 39 13.00 -6.54 19.35
C CYS A 39 11.73 -6.38 20.19
N SER A 40 11.75 -5.56 21.26
CA SER A 40 10.62 -5.45 22.19
C SER A 40 9.32 -4.98 21.53
N ASP A 41 9.43 -4.21 20.45
CA ASP A 41 8.34 -3.72 19.62
C ASP A 41 7.55 -4.84 18.91
N MET A 42 8.20 -5.97 18.63
CA MET A 42 7.62 -7.12 17.92
C MET A 42 6.79 -8.05 18.81
N TYR A 43 6.89 -7.93 20.14
CA TYR A 43 6.03 -8.69 21.05
C TYR A 43 4.61 -8.10 21.09
N PRO A 44 3.59 -8.92 21.40
CA PRO A 44 2.22 -8.44 21.57
C PRO A 44 2.14 -7.26 22.55
N ALA A 45 1.23 -6.34 22.29
CA ALA A 45 1.00 -5.21 23.18
C ALA A 45 0.47 -5.70 24.55
N SER A 46 0.89 -5.02 25.60
CA SER A 46 0.53 -5.28 26.98
C SER A 46 0.14 -3.97 27.69
N ALA A 47 -0.80 -4.05 28.63
CA ALA A 47 -1.16 -2.91 29.47
C ALA A 47 0.00 -2.41 30.34
N ASN A 48 1.02 -3.24 30.56
CA ASN A 48 2.22 -2.93 31.34
C ASN A 48 3.37 -2.38 30.47
N ASP A 49 3.15 -2.15 29.18
CA ASP A 49 4.19 -1.62 28.30
C ASP A 49 4.60 -0.22 28.72
N LYS A 50 5.91 0.04 28.64
CA LYS A 50 6.44 1.38 28.88
C LYS A 50 5.85 2.35 27.85
N PRO A 51 5.57 3.61 28.22
CA PRO A 51 5.05 4.61 27.30
C PRO A 51 5.86 4.72 26.00
N GLU A 52 7.19 4.58 26.07
CA GLU A 52 8.04 4.66 24.89
C GLU A 52 7.91 3.47 23.94
N LEU A 53 7.59 2.29 24.46
CA LEU A 53 7.32 1.12 23.62
C LEU A 53 5.98 1.29 22.89
N THR A 54 4.97 1.80 23.58
CA THR A 54 3.68 2.15 22.97
C THR A 54 3.83 3.23 21.89
N ALA A 55 4.60 4.28 22.17
CA ALA A 55 4.89 5.33 21.20
C ALA A 55 5.69 4.82 19.99
N ALA A 56 6.65 3.92 20.21
CA ALA A 56 7.40 3.27 19.14
C ALA A 56 6.49 2.47 18.21
N ARG A 57 5.58 1.64 18.75
CA ARG A 57 4.63 0.88 17.93
C ARG A 57 3.69 1.78 17.14
N ALA A 58 3.22 2.87 17.74
CA ALA A 58 2.40 3.86 17.04
C ALA A 58 3.16 4.55 15.88
N ARG A 59 4.45 4.86 16.08
CA ARG A 59 5.33 5.41 15.04
C ARG A 59 5.54 4.43 13.89
N ILE A 60 5.77 3.15 14.18
CA ILE A 60 5.91 2.09 13.18
C ILE A 60 4.60 1.95 12.38
N LEU A 61 3.45 1.88 13.06
CA LEU A 61 2.14 1.77 12.43
C LEU A 61 1.87 2.93 11.48
N LYS A 62 2.20 4.17 11.88
CA LYS A 62 2.04 5.35 11.01
C LYS A 62 2.85 5.24 9.71
N SER A 63 4.08 4.72 9.79
CA SER A 63 4.91 4.48 8.61
C SER A 63 4.29 3.42 7.69
N LEU A 64 3.82 2.31 8.27
CA LEU A 64 3.13 1.24 7.53
C LEU A 64 1.86 1.74 6.83
N ASP A 65 1.02 2.49 7.54
CA ASP A 65 -0.20 3.09 6.99
C ASP A 65 0.12 3.96 5.78
N SER A 66 1.13 4.84 5.90
CA SER A 66 1.58 5.67 4.79
C SER A 66 2.00 4.85 3.58
N TRP A 67 2.75 3.76 3.78
CA TRP A 67 3.24 2.93 2.68
C TRP A 67 2.13 2.13 2.01
N ILE A 68 1.15 1.65 2.80
CA ILE A 68 -0.04 1.00 2.26
C ILE A 68 -0.85 1.99 1.42
N GLN A 69 -1.07 3.21 1.92
CA GLN A 69 -1.79 4.24 1.17
C GLN A 69 -1.04 4.62 -0.11
N ASP A 70 0.28 4.75 -0.07
CA ASP A 70 1.09 4.99 -1.27
C ASP A 70 0.93 3.88 -2.30
N ALA A 71 0.93 2.61 -1.88
CA ALA A 71 0.76 1.46 -2.77
C ALA A 71 -0.66 1.36 -3.36
N LEU A 72 -1.68 1.87 -2.65
CA LEU A 72 -3.07 1.88 -3.11
C LEU A 72 -3.38 3.05 -4.06
N LYS A 73 -2.52 4.09 -4.12
CA LYS A 73 -2.73 5.21 -5.05
C LYS A 73 -2.67 4.67 -6.49
N PRO A 74 -3.70 4.92 -7.32
CA PRO A 74 -3.66 4.52 -8.71
C PRO A 74 -2.53 5.30 -9.39
N THR A 75 -1.43 4.60 -9.67
CA THR A 75 -0.37 5.15 -10.51
C THR A 75 -0.99 5.36 -11.89
N GLY A 76 -0.94 6.58 -12.42
CA GLY A 76 -1.60 6.99 -13.68
C GLY A 76 -1.17 6.26 -14.96
N THR A 77 -0.54 5.10 -14.84
CA THR A 77 -0.17 4.16 -15.90
C THR A 77 -1.16 3.03 -16.12
N ASP A 78 -2.27 2.96 -15.37
CA ASP A 78 -3.43 2.12 -15.72
C ASP A 78 -4.22 2.69 -16.92
N ARG A 79 -3.53 2.95 -18.04
CA ARG A 79 -4.15 3.29 -19.33
C ARG A 79 -4.80 2.09 -20.03
N CYS A 80 -5.01 0.98 -19.32
CA CYS A 80 -5.71 -0.20 -19.82
C CYS A 80 -6.87 -0.62 -18.91
N ARG A 81 -7.63 0.32 -18.33
CA ARG A 81 -8.99 0.01 -17.85
C ARG A 81 -9.97 1.19 -17.90
N SER A 82 -9.86 2.08 -18.88
CA SER A 82 -11.04 2.81 -19.33
C SER A 82 -11.88 1.87 -20.18
N ALA A 83 -12.65 0.99 -19.52
CA ALA A 83 -13.69 0.24 -20.22
C ALA A 83 -14.55 1.25 -21.01
N PRO A 84 -14.78 1.04 -22.32
CA PRO A 84 -15.63 1.95 -23.07
C PRO A 84 -17.01 1.98 -22.40
N LYS A 85 -17.53 3.18 -22.13
CA LYS A 85 -18.91 3.37 -21.67
C LYS A 85 -19.81 2.57 -22.61
N ARG A 86 -20.55 1.61 -22.06
CA ARG A 86 -21.50 0.75 -22.79
C ARG A 86 -22.42 1.64 -23.63
N VAL A 87 -22.16 1.71 -24.93
CA VAL A 87 -23.07 2.33 -25.89
C VAL A 87 -24.37 1.53 -25.88
N HIS A 88 -25.47 2.26 -25.81
CA HIS A 88 -26.85 1.80 -25.76
C HIS A 88 -27.12 0.65 -26.75
N LYS A 89 -27.81 -0.40 -26.29
CA LYS A 89 -27.98 -1.69 -26.99
C LYS A 89 -28.98 -1.68 -28.15
N ASP A 90 -29.41 -0.52 -28.65
CA ASP A 90 -30.66 -0.46 -29.43
C ASP A 90 -30.48 -0.33 -30.96
N GLN A 91 -29.27 -0.42 -31.50
CA GLN A 91 -29.04 -0.25 -32.95
C GLN A 91 -28.86 -1.55 -33.77
N TRP A 92 -29.10 -2.73 -33.19
CA TRP A 92 -28.70 -4.01 -33.79
C TRP A 92 -29.84 -4.75 -34.53
N MET A 93 -31.04 -4.17 -34.56
CA MET A 93 -32.25 -4.79 -35.14
C MET A 93 -32.73 -4.15 -36.46
N LYS A 94 -31.87 -3.44 -37.21
CA LYS A 94 -32.27 -2.81 -38.49
C LYS A 94 -31.49 -3.21 -39.75
N ILE A 95 -30.54 -4.14 -39.66
CA ILE A 95 -29.73 -4.55 -40.84
C ILE A 95 -30.02 -6.01 -41.29
N ARG A 96 -31.08 -6.66 -40.79
CA ARG A 96 -31.36 -8.07 -41.10
C ARG A 96 -32.72 -8.40 -41.70
N LEU A 97 -33.41 -7.43 -42.32
CA LEU A 97 -34.70 -7.71 -42.98
C LEU A 97 -34.83 -7.32 -44.47
N ASP A 98 -33.81 -6.71 -45.11
CA ASP A 98 -33.92 -6.33 -46.54
C ASP A 98 -33.30 -7.34 -47.52
N ARG A 99 -33.03 -8.58 -47.08
CA ARG A 99 -32.45 -9.62 -47.95
C ARG A 99 -33.34 -10.85 -48.10
N LYS A 100 -34.66 -10.69 -48.14
CA LYS A 100 -35.60 -11.75 -48.57
C LYS A 100 -36.86 -11.19 -49.23
N SER A 101 -36.72 -10.45 -50.33
CA SER A 101 -37.76 -10.38 -51.36
C SER A 101 -37.19 -9.80 -52.64
N GLY A 102 -36.80 -10.67 -53.57
CA GLY A 102 -36.33 -10.25 -54.88
C GLY A 102 -35.68 -11.39 -55.64
N VAL A 103 -36.50 -12.21 -56.30
CA VAL A 103 -36.39 -12.60 -57.71
C VAL A 103 -37.40 -13.73 -57.98
N ASN A 104 -38.41 -13.44 -58.80
CA ASN A 104 -38.96 -14.36 -59.80
C ASN A 104 -39.57 -13.57 -60.97
N ASN A 105 -39.14 -13.98 -62.17
CA ASN A 105 -39.75 -13.89 -63.50
C ASN A 105 -39.81 -12.56 -64.27
N GLY A 106 -39.03 -12.54 -65.35
CA GLY A 106 -39.22 -11.81 -66.60
C GLY A 106 -38.49 -12.56 -67.69
#